data_AF-A0AAF0MQJ9-F1
#
_entry.id   AF-A0AAF0MQJ9-F1
#
_cell.length_a   1.000
_cell.length_b   1.000
_cell.length_c   1.000
_cell.angle_alpha   90.00
_cell.angle_beta   90.00
_cell.angle_gamma   90.00
#
_symmetry.space_group_name_H-M   'P 1'
#
loop_
_entity.id
_entity.type
_entity.pdbx_description
1 polymer ?
#
loop_
_entity_poly.entity_id
_entity_poly.type
_entity_poly.pdbx_seq_one_letter_code
_entity_poly.pdbx_strand_id
1 'polypeptide(L)'
;MGIFSKSETVLQLDRKVVGEVNLQSDTGTGYDNVLHIPFGVKKGRKVRVSVESDRPVDVALAYGDFSSAGHKEGMTEGTLGPFDTKDYTDMALFLGVYPGDRATVSVRVWTDKK
;
A
#
# COMPACT_ATOMS: atom_id res chain seq x y z
N MET A 1 6.33 8.45 -32.80
CA MET A 1 7.19 8.38 -31.60
C MET A 1 6.34 7.92 -30.44
N GLY A 2 6.54 6.68 -29.96
CA GLY A 2 5.72 6.09 -28.91
C GLY A 2 6.10 6.66 -27.53
N ILE A 3 5.22 7.50 -26.97
CA ILE A 3 5.33 8.05 -25.62
C ILE A 3 4.90 6.95 -24.64
N PHE A 4 5.77 5.96 -24.41
CA PHE A 4 5.62 5.11 -23.24
C PHE A 4 6.19 5.90 -22.06
N SER A 5 5.31 6.58 -21.31
CA SER A 5 5.67 7.09 -19.98
C SER A 5 6.21 5.91 -19.16
N LYS A 6 7.51 5.91 -18.88
CA LYS A 6 8.15 4.85 -18.10
C LYS A 6 7.68 4.98 -16.66
N SER A 7 6.96 3.98 -16.15
CA SER A 7 6.64 3.91 -14.72
C SER A 7 7.89 3.59 -13.88
N GLU A 8 7.93 4.10 -12.66
CA GLU A 8 8.99 3.85 -11.67
C GLU A 8 8.36 3.13 -10.48
N THR A 9 8.71 1.85 -10.26
CA THR A 9 8.29 1.11 -9.06
C THR A 9 9.01 1.71 -7.85
N VAL A 10 8.24 2.12 -6.84
CA VAL A 10 8.74 2.76 -5.61
C VAL A 10 8.63 1.85 -4.39
N LEU A 11 7.77 0.83 -4.45
CA LEU A 11 7.65 -0.22 -3.45
C LEU A 11 7.20 -1.51 -4.15
N GLN A 12 7.81 -2.64 -3.76
CA GLN A 12 7.39 -3.97 -4.17
C GLN A 12 7.44 -4.90 -2.96
N LEU A 13 6.34 -5.60 -2.72
CA LEU A 13 6.20 -6.65 -1.72
C LEU A 13 5.79 -7.91 -2.44
N ASP A 14 6.58 -8.97 -2.30
CA ASP A 14 6.28 -10.27 -2.88
C ASP A 14 5.83 -11.23 -1.77
N ARG A 15 4.56 -11.66 -1.81
CA ARG A 15 3.98 -12.65 -0.88
C ARG A 15 4.18 -12.32 0.60
N LYS A 16 3.94 -11.07 0.99
CA LYS A 16 4.01 -10.62 2.39
C LYS A 16 2.80 -11.11 3.16
N VAL A 17 3.02 -11.71 4.32
CA VAL A 17 1.95 -12.12 5.24
C VAL A 17 1.54 -10.95 6.13
N VAL A 18 0.23 -10.76 6.30
CA VAL A 18 -0.41 -9.82 7.23
C VAL A 18 -1.33 -10.62 8.17
N GLY A 19 -1.38 -10.25 9.45
CA GLY A 19 -2.22 -10.92 10.46
C GLY A 19 -1.56 -12.09 11.18
N GLU A 20 -0.23 -12.10 11.30
CA GLU A 20 0.46 -13.14 12.09
C GLU A 20 0.18 -12.98 13.58
N VAL A 21 0.09 -14.09 14.31
CA VAL A 21 -0.07 -14.07 15.76
C VAL A 21 1.18 -13.45 16.38
N ASN A 22 0.98 -12.35 17.11
CA ASN A 22 2.03 -11.67 17.84
C ASN A 22 1.44 -11.07 19.12
N LEU A 23 1.67 -11.75 20.25
CA LEU A 23 1.18 -11.32 21.57
C LEU A 23 1.81 -10.01 22.06
N GLN A 24 2.88 -9.54 21.40
CA GLN A 24 3.55 -8.28 21.68
C GLN A 24 3.22 -7.21 20.62
N SER A 25 2.22 -7.45 19.76
CA SER A 25 1.88 -6.51 18.69
C SER A 25 1.43 -5.16 19.24
N ASP A 26 1.96 -4.09 18.66
CA ASP A 26 1.61 -2.70 19.00
C ASP A 26 0.14 -2.36 18.67
N THR A 27 -0.55 -3.21 17.91
CA THR A 27 -1.98 -3.07 17.60
C THR A 27 -2.88 -3.33 18.82
N GLY A 28 -2.36 -4.00 19.86
CA GLY A 28 -3.12 -4.39 21.06
C GLY A 28 -4.08 -5.56 20.84
N THR A 29 -4.05 -6.21 19.67
CA THR A 29 -4.99 -7.28 19.32
C THR A 29 -4.43 -8.69 19.49
N GLY A 30 -3.11 -8.81 19.71
CA GLY A 30 -2.40 -10.09 19.67
C GLY A 30 -2.06 -10.56 18.25
N TYR A 31 -2.24 -9.70 17.24
CA TYR A 31 -1.93 -9.98 15.84
C TYR A 31 -1.26 -8.78 15.17
N ASP A 32 -0.31 -9.04 14.27
CA ASP A 32 0.26 -8.04 13.36
C ASP A 32 -0.70 -7.81 12.19
N ASN A 33 -1.92 -7.37 12.51
CA ASN A 33 -3.04 -7.26 11.58
C ASN A 33 -3.05 -5.96 10.77
N VAL A 34 -2.14 -5.02 11.07
CA VAL A 34 -1.91 -3.80 10.28
C VAL A 34 -0.44 -3.70 9.94
N LEU A 35 -0.12 -3.64 8.65
CA LEU A 35 1.23 -3.43 8.14
C LEU A 35 1.37 -2.01 7.61
N HIS A 36 2.30 -1.25 8.18
CA HIS A 36 2.66 0.10 7.77
C HIS A 36 4.01 0.10 7.04
N ILE A 37 4.05 0.63 5.82
CA ILE A 37 5.25 0.62 4.99
C ILE A 37 5.48 1.99 4.35
N PRO A 38 6.47 2.77 4.83
CA PRO A 38 6.85 4.02 4.20
C PRO A 38 7.58 3.77 2.88
N PHE A 39 7.38 4.65 1.89
CA PHE A 39 8.10 4.64 0.63
C PHE A 39 8.31 6.06 0.09
N GLY A 40 9.41 6.26 -0.64
CA GLY A 40 9.76 7.55 -1.23
C GLY A 40 9.04 7.82 -2.55
N VAL A 41 8.66 9.06 -2.79
CA VAL A 41 8.05 9.52 -4.05
C VAL A 41 8.66 10.83 -4.52
N LYS A 42 8.51 11.14 -5.81
CA LYS A 42 8.87 12.45 -6.37
C LYS A 42 7.62 13.32 -6.43
N LYS A 43 7.79 14.62 -6.17
CA LYS A 43 6.71 15.63 -6.23
C LYS A 43 6.03 15.69 -7.59
N GLY A 44 4.73 15.98 -7.59
CA GLY A 44 3.91 16.16 -8.79
C GLY A 44 3.80 14.92 -9.70
N ARG A 45 4.05 13.72 -9.17
CA ARG A 45 3.81 12.43 -9.83
C ARG A 45 2.42 11.88 -9.47
N LYS A 46 1.99 10.86 -10.21
CA LYS A 46 0.82 10.04 -9.91
C LYS A 46 1.24 8.68 -9.37
N VAL A 47 0.74 8.30 -8.20
CA VAL A 47 0.98 6.99 -7.55
C VAL A 47 -0.19 6.05 -7.82
N ARG A 48 0.11 4.78 -8.10
CA ARG A 48 -0.85 3.68 -8.11
C ARG A 48 -0.34 2.51 -7.29
N VAL A 49 -1.26 1.73 -6.74
CA VAL A 49 -0.99 0.52 -5.96
C VAL A 49 -1.74 -0.63 -6.61
N SER A 50 -1.05 -1.67 -7.05
CA SER A 50 -1.64 -2.94 -7.44
C SER A 50 -1.53 -3.90 -6.27
N VAL A 51 -2.63 -4.59 -5.99
CA VAL A 51 -2.73 -5.56 -4.90
C VAL A 51 -3.25 -6.87 -5.48
N GLU A 52 -2.62 -7.95 -5.06
CA GLU A 52 -3.07 -9.33 -5.25
C GLU A 52 -2.96 -10.03 -3.89
N SER A 53 -4.03 -10.68 -3.45
CA SER A 53 -4.08 -11.37 -2.18
C SER A 53 -4.91 -12.64 -2.26
N ASP A 54 -4.59 -13.61 -1.41
CA ASP A 54 -5.37 -14.85 -1.24
C ASP A 54 -6.69 -14.64 -0.47
N ARG A 55 -6.82 -13.53 0.27
CA ARG A 55 -8.00 -13.15 1.07
C ARG A 55 -8.24 -11.63 1.01
N PRO A 56 -9.45 -11.15 1.34
CA PRO A 56 -9.72 -9.71 1.36
C PRO A 56 -8.79 -8.95 2.33
N VAL A 57 -8.15 -7.89 1.84
CA VAL A 57 -7.30 -6.99 2.62
C VAL A 57 -7.73 -5.54 2.40
N ASP A 58 -7.71 -4.74 3.47
CA ASP A 58 -7.94 -3.31 3.39
C ASP A 58 -6.65 -2.60 3.02
N VAL A 59 -6.73 -1.70 2.03
CA VAL A 59 -5.57 -1.03 1.46
C VAL A 59 -5.77 0.47 1.59
N ALA A 60 -4.84 1.16 2.26
CA ALA A 60 -4.85 2.61 2.35
C ALA A 60 -3.50 3.22 1.99
N LEU A 61 -3.54 4.42 1.43
CA LEU A 61 -2.39 5.27 1.18
C LEU A 61 -2.51 6.55 2.00
N ALA A 62 -1.42 6.92 2.64
CA ALA A 62 -1.28 8.21 3.32
C ALA A 62 -0.10 9.01 2.74
N TYR A 63 -0.19 10.33 2.85
CA TYR A 63 0.93 11.24 2.62
C TYR A 63 1.90 11.24 3.81
N GLY A 64 3.08 11.86 3.66
CA GLY A 64 4.09 11.95 4.71
C GLY A 64 3.64 12.65 6.01
N ASP A 65 2.56 13.41 5.96
CA ASP A 65 1.92 14.03 7.14
C ASP A 65 0.80 13.18 7.74
N PHE A 66 0.68 11.91 7.32
CA PHE A 66 -0.37 10.96 7.70
C PHE A 66 -1.79 11.36 7.27
N SER A 67 -1.96 12.37 6.41
CA SER A 67 -3.26 12.63 5.78
C SER A 67 -3.59 11.58 4.73
N SER A 68 -4.87 11.24 4.61
CA SER A 68 -5.35 10.19 3.68
C SER A 68 -5.21 10.64 2.23
N ALA A 69 -4.55 9.82 1.41
CA ALA A 69 -4.56 9.95 -0.05
C ALA A 69 -5.75 9.18 -0.66
N GLY A 70 -6.07 8.01 -0.09
CA GLY A 70 -7.22 7.19 -0.48
C GLY A 70 -7.13 5.78 0.10
N HIS A 71 -8.25 5.07 0.13
CA HIS A 71 -8.31 3.68 0.59
C HIS A 71 -9.34 2.87 -0.19
N LYS A 72 -9.26 1.55 -0.05
CA LYS A 72 -10.29 0.61 -0.47
C LYS A 72 -10.27 -0.62 0.43
N GLU A 73 -11.44 -1.00 0.90
CA GLU A 73 -11.65 -2.13 1.79
C GLU A 73 -11.85 -3.43 1.00
N GLY A 74 -11.50 -4.57 1.61
CA GLY A 74 -11.78 -5.91 1.11
C GLY A 74 -11.21 -6.23 -0.27
N MET A 75 -10.03 -5.72 -0.62
CA MET A 75 -9.38 -5.99 -1.89
C MET A 75 -8.77 -7.39 -1.91
N THR A 76 -9.15 -8.21 -2.89
CA THR A 76 -8.43 -9.45 -3.23
C THR A 76 -7.53 -9.24 -4.45
N GLU A 77 -8.00 -8.52 -5.45
CA GLU A 77 -7.22 -8.16 -6.64
C GLU A 77 -7.65 -6.77 -7.13
N GLY A 78 -6.69 -5.96 -7.57
CA GLY A 78 -7.00 -4.73 -8.30
C GLY A 78 -5.97 -3.63 -8.14
N THR A 79 -6.28 -2.47 -8.71
CA THR A 79 -5.45 -1.27 -8.64
C THR A 79 -6.18 -0.13 -7.93
N LEU A 80 -5.50 0.54 -7.01
CA LEU A 80 -5.92 1.75 -6.32
C LEU A 80 -5.17 2.98 -6.87
N GLY A 81 -5.87 4.09 -7.08
CA GLY A 81 -5.33 5.33 -7.67
C GLY A 81 -5.82 5.59 -9.11
N PRO A 82 -5.24 6.55 -9.83
CA PRO A 82 -4.05 7.33 -9.47
C PRO A 82 -4.28 8.40 -8.40
N PHE A 83 -3.31 8.58 -7.50
CA PHE A 83 -3.29 9.69 -6.54
C PHE A 83 -2.15 10.67 -6.84
N ASP A 84 -2.40 11.97 -6.67
CA ASP A 84 -1.35 12.98 -6.82
C ASP A 84 -0.44 13.01 -5.59
N THR A 85 0.87 12.94 -5.81
CA THR A 85 1.90 13.10 -4.75
C THR A 85 1.99 14.52 -4.20
N LYS A 86 1.40 15.51 -4.88
CA LYS A 86 1.45 16.94 -4.51
C LYS A 86 2.91 17.37 -4.27
N ASP A 87 3.19 17.98 -3.13
CA ASP A 87 4.52 18.44 -2.73
C ASP A 87 5.26 17.47 -1.79
N TYR A 88 4.67 16.29 -1.52
CA TYR A 88 5.25 15.29 -0.63
C TYR A 88 6.38 14.50 -1.33
N THR A 89 7.36 14.09 -0.53
CA THR A 89 8.51 13.27 -0.95
C THR A 89 8.44 11.84 -0.43
N ASP A 90 7.44 11.56 0.38
CA ASP A 90 7.23 10.33 1.12
C ASP A 90 5.73 10.10 1.29
N MET A 91 5.36 8.82 1.25
CA MET A 91 4.01 8.31 1.44
C MET A 91 4.09 6.99 2.19
N ALA A 92 2.97 6.52 2.71
CA ALA A 92 2.87 5.25 3.41
C ALA A 92 1.75 4.39 2.85
N LEU A 93 2.04 3.10 2.70
CA LEU A 93 1.05 2.07 2.42
C LEU A 93 0.63 1.41 3.73
N PHE A 94 -0.67 1.25 3.92
CA PHE A 94 -1.26 0.47 4.98
C PHE A 94 -1.98 -0.73 4.38
N LEU A 95 -1.70 -1.92 4.90
CA LEU A 95 -2.44 -3.14 4.62
C LEU A 95 -3.06 -3.63 5.94
N GLY A 96 -4.38 -3.82 5.95
CA GLY A 96 -5.13 -4.20 7.15
C GLY A 96 -5.95 -5.46 6.93
N VAL A 97 -5.96 -6.34 7.93
CA VAL A 97 -6.92 -7.44 8.05
C VAL A 97 -7.59 -7.36 9.42
N TYR A 98 -8.74 -8.02 9.56
CA TYR A 98 -9.40 -8.13 10.86
C TYR A 98 -8.53 -8.95 11.82
N PRO A 99 -8.48 -8.64 13.13
CA PRO A 99 -7.75 -9.46 14.09
C PRO A 99 -8.20 -10.92 14.06
N GLY A 100 -7.25 -11.85 13.98
CA GLY A 100 -7.52 -13.28 13.81
C GLY A 100 -7.53 -13.76 12.36
N ASP A 101 -7.74 -12.85 11.39
CA ASP A 101 -7.58 -13.16 9.98
C ASP A 101 -6.11 -13.11 9.57
N ARG A 102 -5.79 -13.81 8.47
CA ARG A 102 -4.47 -13.85 7.89
C ARG A 102 -4.57 -13.80 6.37
N ALA A 103 -3.77 -12.97 5.73
CA ALA A 103 -3.71 -12.88 4.27
C ALA A 103 -2.25 -12.88 3.80
N THR A 104 -2.02 -13.49 2.64
CA THR A 104 -0.78 -13.35 1.87
C THR A 104 -1.04 -12.33 0.77
N VAL A 105 -0.24 -11.27 0.73
CA VAL A 105 -0.45 -10.13 -0.15
C VAL A 105 0.81 -9.85 -0.96
N SER A 106 0.66 -9.68 -2.27
CA SER A 106 1.67 -9.10 -3.16
C SER A 106 1.23 -7.70 -3.53
N VAL A 107 2.13 -6.73 -3.39
CA VAL A 107 1.83 -5.32 -3.67
C VAL A 107 2.92 -4.73 -4.56
N ARG A 108 2.48 -3.96 -5.56
CA ARG A 108 3.35 -3.09 -6.34
C ARG A 108 2.85 -1.67 -6.27
N VAL A 109 3.70 -0.76 -5.82
CA VAL A 109 3.46 0.68 -5.90
C VAL A 109 4.37 1.27 -6.96
N TRP A 110 3.79 2.06 -7.87
CA TRP A 110 4.56 2.75 -8.90
C TRP A 110 4.09 4.18 -9.09
N THR A 111 5.00 4.99 -9.62
CA THR A 111 4.72 6.34 -10.08
C THR A 111 4.78 6.43 -11.59
N ASP A 112 3.89 7.20 -12.20
CA ASP A 112 4.01 7.55 -13.62
C ASP A 112 5.09 8.60 -13.82
N LYS A 113 5.86 8.49 -14.91
CA LYS A 113 6.69 9.61 -15.33
C LYS A 113 5.81 10.70 -15.98
N LYS A 114 5.96 11.94 -15.53
CA LYS A 114 5.69 13.14 -16.33
C LYS A 114 6.42 13.04 -17.66
#